data_AF-A0A821CLI2-F1
#
_entry.id   AF-A0A821CLI2-F1
#
_cell.length_a   1.000
_cell.length_b   1.000
_cell.length_c   1.000
_cell.angle_alpha   90.00
_cell.angle_beta   90.00
_cell.angle_gamma   90.00
#
_symmetry.space_group_name_H-M   'P 1'
#
loop_
_entity.id
_entity.type
_entity.pdbx_description
1 polymer ?
#
loop_
_entity_poly.entity_id
_entity_poly.type
_entity_poly.pdbx_seq_one_letter_code
_entity_poly.pdbx_strand_id
1 'polypeptide(L)'
;MMIVYNYIANILVRYKESQTLILVATNLFGRGMDIERVNIVLSYDMPEDTDTYLHRVACVGRFGAKGLAVTFVADENDAAILNEVQNCFEVQITEIPDEIDVSTYIENR
;
A
#
# COMPACT_ATOMS: atom_id res chain seq x y z
N MET A 1 -5.01 -21.59 15.39
CA MET A 1 -3.95 -21.02 14.54
C MET A 1 -4.08 -21.45 13.06
N MET A 2 -4.18 -22.76 12.75
CA MET A 2 -4.28 -23.25 11.36
C MET A 2 -5.53 -22.81 10.59
N ILE A 3 -6.68 -22.65 11.26
CA ILE A 3 -7.94 -22.20 10.63
C ILE A 3 -7.87 -20.76 10.13
N VAL A 4 -7.28 -19.85 10.92
CA VAL A 4 -7.12 -18.43 10.57
C VAL A 4 -6.19 -18.27 9.36
N TYR A 5 -5.10 -19.03 9.33
CA TYR A 5 -4.17 -19.02 8.20
C TYR A 5 -4.84 -19.48 6.89
N ASN A 6 -5.61 -20.57 6.93
CA ASN A 6 -6.36 -21.05 5.75
C ASN A 6 -7.42 -20.04 5.27
N TYR A 7 -8.07 -19.33 6.19
CA TYR A 7 -9.04 -18.30 5.85
C TYR A 7 -8.38 -17.11 5.12
N ILE A 8 -7.26 -16.61 5.64
CA ILE A 8 -6.49 -15.54 5.00
C ILE A 8 -5.98 -15.98 3.64
N ALA A 9 -5.42 -17.19 3.54
CA ALA A 9 -4.95 -17.73 2.27
C ALA A 9 -6.06 -17.78 1.20
N ASN A 10 -7.29 -18.17 1.59
CA ASN A 10 -8.42 -18.19 0.66
C ASN A 10 -8.81 -16.78 0.17
N ILE A 11 -8.84 -15.78 1.05
CA ILE A 11 -9.09 -14.38 0.67
C ILE A 11 -8.06 -13.91 -0.35
N LEU A 12 -6.78 -14.24 -0.13
CA LEU A 12 -5.70 -13.85 -1.03
C LEU A 12 -5.77 -14.54 -2.38
N VAL A 13 -6.13 -15.81 -2.43
CA VAL A 13 -6.37 -16.53 -3.69
C VAL A 13 -7.47 -15.83 -4.48
N ARG A 14 -8.61 -15.53 -3.84
CA ARG A 14 -9.74 -14.84 -4.49
C ARG A 14 -9.35 -13.45 -5.01
N TYR A 15 -8.55 -12.70 -4.26
CA TYR A 15 -8.05 -11.39 -4.69
C TYR A 15 -7.07 -11.50 -5.88
N LYS A 16 -6.13 -12.45 -5.84
CA LYS A 16 -5.21 -12.72 -6.97
C LYS A 16 -5.94 -13.14 -8.24
N GLU A 17 -7.00 -13.92 -8.10
CA GLU A 17 -7.89 -14.33 -9.20
C GLU A 17 -8.84 -13.22 -9.66
N SER A 18 -8.70 -11.99 -9.15
CA SER A 18 -9.54 -10.83 -9.50
C SER A 18 -11.03 -11.04 -9.19
N GLN A 19 -11.37 -11.96 -8.28
CA GLN A 19 -12.74 -12.14 -7.79
C GLN A 19 -13.15 -11.08 -6.78
N THR A 20 -12.17 -10.34 -6.25
CA THR A 20 -12.36 -9.21 -5.32
C THR A 20 -11.46 -8.07 -5.79
N LEU A 21 -12.01 -6.84 -5.85
CA LEU A 21 -11.29 -5.65 -6.32
C LEU A 21 -10.61 -4.86 -5.20
N ILE A 22 -11.09 -5.01 -3.96
CA ILE A 22 -10.60 -4.26 -2.78
C ILE A 22 -10.25 -5.26 -1.68
N LEU A 23 -9.03 -5.16 -1.15
CA LEU A 23 -8.58 -5.90 0.01
C LEU A 23 -8.33 -4.92 1.16
N VAL A 24 -9.04 -5.12 2.28
CA VAL A 24 -8.82 -4.37 3.52
C VAL A 24 -8.06 -5.25 4.49
N ALA A 25 -6.99 -4.71 5.07
CA ALA A 25 -5.93 -5.47 5.71
C ALA A 25 -5.26 -4.66 6.83
N THR A 26 -4.91 -5.31 7.94
CA THR A 26 -4.02 -4.75 8.99
C THR A 26 -2.58 -5.25 8.81
N ASN A 27 -1.67 -5.02 9.77
CA ASN A 27 -0.23 -5.36 9.70
C ASN A 27 0.10 -6.85 9.44
N LEU A 28 -0.89 -7.73 9.34
CA LEU A 28 -0.70 -9.14 8.98
C LEU A 28 -0.16 -9.35 7.55
N PHE A 29 -0.24 -8.32 6.70
CA PHE A 29 0.06 -8.41 5.26
C PHE A 29 1.39 -7.77 4.84
N GLY A 30 2.18 -7.24 5.78
CA GLY A 30 3.38 -6.44 5.49
C GLY A 30 4.64 -7.21 5.07
N ARG A 31 4.67 -8.54 5.13
CA ARG A 31 5.87 -9.32 4.77
C ARG A 31 5.57 -10.35 3.69
N GLY A 32 5.92 -10.01 2.45
CA GLY A 32 6.08 -10.99 1.37
C GLY A 32 4.80 -11.45 0.67
N MET A 33 3.70 -10.70 0.79
CA MET A 33 2.51 -11.01 0.01
C MET A 33 2.69 -10.55 -1.44
N ASP A 34 3.07 -11.50 -2.29
CA ASP A 34 3.24 -11.30 -3.72
C ASP A 34 1.88 -11.14 -4.41
N ILE A 35 1.41 -9.91 -4.60
CA ILE A 35 0.23 -9.61 -5.42
C ILE A 35 0.66 -8.73 -6.60
N GLU A 36 0.84 -9.36 -7.77
CA GLU A 36 1.33 -8.73 -9.00
C GLU A 36 0.39 -7.69 -9.65
N ARG A 37 -0.77 -7.39 -9.04
CA ARG A 37 -1.87 -6.61 -9.65
C ARG A 37 -2.40 -5.44 -8.81
N VAL A 38 -1.65 -4.97 -7.82
CA VAL A 38 -2.09 -3.82 -7.01
C VAL A 38 -1.56 -2.52 -7.62
N ASN A 39 -2.48 -1.70 -8.12
CA ASN A 39 -2.15 -0.40 -8.70
C ASN A 39 -2.15 0.72 -7.66
N ILE A 40 -2.91 0.54 -6.56
CA ILE A 40 -3.11 1.56 -5.52
C ILE A 40 -3.02 0.90 -4.15
N VAL A 41 -2.24 1.50 -3.25
CA VAL A 41 -2.25 1.22 -1.80
C VAL A 41 -2.75 2.45 -1.07
N LEU A 42 -3.70 2.24 -0.16
CA LEU A 42 -4.23 3.26 0.74
C LEU A 42 -3.91 2.89 2.18
N SER A 43 -3.06 3.67 2.84
CA SER A 43 -2.85 3.61 4.28
C SER A 43 -3.92 4.47 4.95
N TYR A 44 -5.00 3.82 5.39
CA TYR A 44 -6.09 4.50 6.11
C TYR A 44 -5.64 4.99 7.49
N ASP A 45 -4.86 4.18 8.21
CA ASP A 45 -4.14 4.58 9.41
C ASP A 45 -2.64 4.72 9.08
N MET A 46 -2.00 5.77 9.60
CA MET A 46 -0.56 5.98 9.45
C MET A 46 0.21 4.74 9.96
N PRO A 47 1.20 4.23 9.20
CA PRO A 47 2.08 3.17 9.67
C PRO A 47 2.83 3.56 10.95
N GLU A 48 3.15 2.57 11.79
CA GLU A 48 3.82 2.81 13.09
C GLU A 48 5.25 3.36 12.93
N ASP A 49 5.91 3.05 11.82
CA ASP A 49 7.29 3.43 11.53
C ASP A 49 7.59 3.44 10.01
N THR A 50 8.79 3.92 9.67
CA THR A 50 9.28 4.01 8.29
C THR A 50 9.38 2.65 7.59
N ASP A 51 9.75 1.60 8.31
CA ASP A 51 9.90 0.25 7.75
C ASP A 51 8.54 -0.34 7.38
N THR A 52 7.55 -0.18 8.25
CA THR A 52 6.17 -0.58 8.01
C THR A 52 5.56 0.21 6.86
N TYR A 53 5.86 1.51 6.76
CA TYR A 53 5.47 2.33 5.61
C TYR A 53 6.03 1.73 4.31
N LEU A 54 7.35 1.50 4.26
CA LEU A 54 8.02 0.93 3.09
C LEU A 54 7.41 -0.42 2.69
N HIS A 55 7.18 -1.30 3.67
CA HIS A 55 6.57 -2.60 3.44
C HIS A 55 5.17 -2.52 2.84
N ARG A 56 4.35 -1.54 3.24
CA ARG A 56 3.00 -1.35 2.69
C ARG A 56 3.06 -0.80 1.26
N VAL A 57 3.87 0.23 1.00
CA VAL A 57 3.93 0.87 -0.33
C VAL A 57 4.68 0.00 -1.35
N ALA A 58 5.61 -0.86 -0.91
CA ALA A 58 6.29 -1.81 -1.78
C ALA A 58 5.36 -2.90 -2.37
N CYS A 59 4.08 -2.94 -1.98
CA CYS A 59 3.08 -3.80 -2.60
C CYS A 59 2.62 -3.31 -3.99
N VAL A 60 2.83 -2.03 -4.33
CA VAL A 60 2.58 -1.49 -5.68
C VAL A 60 3.86 -1.39 -6.50
N GLY A 61 3.73 -1.18 -7.81
CA GLY A 61 4.86 -0.84 -8.68
C GLY A 61 5.96 -1.91 -8.79
N ARG A 62 5.63 -3.18 -8.54
CA ARG A 62 6.59 -4.28 -8.68
C ARG A 62 6.98 -4.49 -10.15
N PHE A 63 8.21 -4.96 -10.35
CA PHE A 63 8.78 -5.24 -11.69
C PHE A 63 8.87 -4.01 -12.61
N GLY A 64 9.05 -2.82 -12.02
CA GLY A 64 9.14 -1.56 -12.78
C GLY A 64 7.79 -0.99 -13.19
N ALA A 65 6.69 -1.62 -12.77
CA ALA A 65 5.36 -1.09 -12.98
C ALA A 65 5.16 0.22 -12.20
N LYS A 66 4.21 1.03 -12.66
CA LYS A 66 3.77 2.21 -11.91
C LYS A 66 2.81 1.81 -10.78
N GLY A 67 2.68 2.66 -9.78
CA GLY A 67 1.75 2.46 -8.67
C GLY A 67 1.53 3.75 -7.88
N LEU A 68 0.39 3.85 -7.20
CA LEU A 68 0.02 4.98 -6.37
C LEU A 68 -0.04 4.55 -4.90
N ALA A 69 0.62 5.30 -4.03
CA ALA A 69 0.49 5.17 -2.59
C ALA A 69 -0.16 6.43 -2.04
N VAL A 70 -1.24 6.27 -1.28
CA VAL A 70 -1.94 7.35 -0.57
C VAL A 70 -1.96 7.02 0.91
N THR A 71 -1.65 8.00 1.74
CA THR A 71 -1.63 7.83 3.20
C THR A 71 -2.44 8.94 3.82
N PHE A 72 -3.36 8.59 4.72
CA PHE A 72 -4.08 9.58 5.52
C PHE A 72 -3.23 10.03 6.70
N VAL A 73 -3.29 11.32 6.98
CA VAL A 73 -2.63 12.00 8.09
C VAL A 73 -3.74 12.65 8.92
N ALA A 74 -3.99 12.15 10.12
CA ALA A 74 -5.07 12.63 10.97
C ALA A 74 -4.60 13.65 12.01
N ASP A 75 -3.36 13.51 12.50
CA ASP A 75 -2.82 14.35 13.58
C ASP A 75 -1.32 14.69 13.39
N GLU A 76 -0.76 15.42 14.37
CA GLU A 76 0.64 15.86 14.35
C GLU A 76 1.64 14.69 14.48
N ASN A 77 1.25 13.59 15.14
CA ASN A 77 2.10 12.40 15.24
C ASN A 77 2.20 11.71 13.88
N ASP A 78 1.08 11.58 13.17
CA ASP A 78 1.08 11.06 11.81
C ASP A 78 1.97 11.91 10.89
N ALA A 79 1.86 13.23 11.00
CA ALA A 79 2.68 14.16 10.23
C ALA A 79 4.18 14.00 10.56
N ALA A 80 4.53 13.75 11.83
CA ALA A 80 5.91 13.47 12.24
C ALA A 80 6.44 12.20 11.58
N ILE A 81 5.68 11.10 11.60
CA ILE A 81 6.06 9.83 10.95
C ILE A 81 6.21 10.03 9.44
N LEU A 82 5.29 10.76 8.80
CA LEU A 82 5.40 11.05 7.36
C LEU A 82 6.68 11.84 7.03
N ASN A 83 7.07 12.78 7.88
CA ASN A 83 8.33 13.51 7.72
C ASN A 83 9.56 12.60 7.91
N GLU A 84 9.52 11.66 8.86
CA GLU A 84 10.56 10.64 9.01
C GLU A 84 10.68 9.77 7.75
N VAL A 85 9.56 9.35 7.16
CA VAL A 85 9.52 8.60 5.89
C VAL A 85 10.17 9.40 4.75
N GLN A 86 9.77 10.67 4.57
CA GLN A 86 10.32 11.53 3.53
C GLN A 86 11.84 11.71 3.66
N ASN A 87 12.33 11.92 4.89
CA ASN A 87 13.75 12.08 5.17
C ASN A 87 14.52 10.76 4.99
N CYS A 88 13.95 9.63 5.43
CA CYS A 88 14.60 8.32 5.35
C CYS A 88 14.81 7.85 3.91
N PHE A 89 13.83 8.10 3.04
CA PHE A 89 13.86 7.63 1.65
C PHE A 89 14.21 8.72 0.63
N GLU A 90 14.49 9.95 1.09
CA GLU A 90 14.80 11.11 0.25
C GLU A 90 13.73 11.37 -0.82
N VAL A 91 12.45 11.24 -0.44
CA VAL A 91 11.29 11.45 -1.31
C VAL A 91 10.42 12.60 -0.83
N GLN A 92 9.76 13.26 -1.77
CA GLN A 92 8.72 14.25 -1.46
C GLN A 92 7.35 13.61 -1.62
N ILE A 93 6.60 13.54 -0.52
CA ILE A 93 5.21 13.09 -0.49
C ILE A 93 4.36 14.36 -0.40
N THR A 94 3.64 14.64 -1.48
CA THR A 94 2.84 15.86 -1.61
C THR A 94 1.39 15.59 -1.21
N GLU A 95 0.66 16.66 -0.89
CA GLU A 95 -0.80 16.57 -0.76
C GLU A 95 -1.41 16.07 -2.07
N ILE A 96 -2.49 15.29 -1.93
CA ILE A 96 -3.19 14.74 -3.07
C ILE A 96 -3.82 15.89 -3.89
N PRO A 97 -3.58 15.98 -5.22
CA PRO A 97 -4.21 17.00 -6.04
C PRO A 97 -5.69 16.66 -6.30
N ASP A 98 -6.48 17.65 -6.71
CA ASP A 98 -7.90 17.47 -7.07
C ASP A 98 -8.08 16.49 -8.25
N GLU A 99 -7.09 16.42 -9.14
CA GLU A 99 -7.09 15.53 -10.31
C GLU A 99 -5.77 14.77 -10.40
N ILE A 100 -5.86 13.45 -10.58
CA ILE A 100 -4.71 12.57 -10.84
C ILE A 100 -4.93 11.87 -12.18
N ASP A 101 -3.97 12.02 -13.10
CA ASP A 101 -3.99 11.28 -14.36
C ASP A 101 -3.71 9.79 -14.10
N VAL A 102 -4.64 8.93 -14.52
CA VAL A 102 -4.56 7.47 -14.42
C VAL A 102 -3.25 6.91 -15.03
N SER A 103 -2.75 7.53 -16.09
CA SER A 103 -1.52 7.10 -16.77
C SER A 103 -0.25 7.21 -15.91
N THR A 104 -0.33 7.98 -14.81
CA THR A 104 0.78 8.21 -13.87
C THR A 104 0.99 7.03 -12.92
N TYR A 105 -0.02 6.19 -12.70
CA TYR A 105 0.07 5.05 -11.76
C TYR A 105 -0.49 3.73 -12.31
N ILE A 106 -1.06 3.72 -13.52
CA ILE A 106 -1.46 2.51 -14.24
C ILE A 106 -0.68 2.46 -15.55
N GLU A 107 -0.05 1.32 -15.84
CA GLU A 107 0.49 1.03 -17.16
C GLU A 107 -0.63 0.60 -18.10
N ASN A 108 -0.70 1.21 -19.29
CA ASN A 108 -1.58 0.75 -20.36
C ASN A 108 -1.16 -0.68 -20.76
N ARG A 109 -1.95 -1.67 -20.36
CA ARG A 109 -1.84 -3.07 -20.79
C ARG A 109 -2.86 -3.37 -21.87
#